data_AF-A0A1V5XMH6-F1
#
_entry.id   AF-A0A1V5XMH6-F1
#
_cell.length_a   1.000
_cell.length_b   1.000
_cell.length_c   1.000
_cell.angle_alpha   90.00
_cell.angle_beta   90.00
_cell.angle_gamma   90.00
#
_symmetry.space_group_name_H-M   'P 1'
#
loop_
_entity.id
_entity.type
_entity.pdbx_description
1 polymer ?
#
loop_
_entity_poly.entity_id
_entity_poly.type
_entity_poly.pdbx_seq_one_letter_code
_entity_poly.pdbx_strand_id
1 'polypeptide(L)'
;MSPLFLELNEGDFDAYLPERASSNAFSRPRLEFKQRALGWAKSVADRLHSIGIPVDMEASDEHPSVRNNHRVDEQWIIFWRPAEQRQYLDPLLDQHAGIAQSLRNASPWFRHAFLALRLDSEHVEVCACLHPDAWIDLQAFHAKLNDDDRAQSIIDTILALPEEFQFGVSGQSPLPIASASIPALRELAQSLDEHRAALWFGWWISRATALQHAQLLGEQLEDALIALGPLYQILAWQQQDDVSELGRSLEAMHIQRSQAAAQRAEAERMQQQESERLRQVRIEQSREITRERVEYDSNRSRPTLATLFKSTSSTAATPPSPATPRTATPTPPAAIPHNRPVPRAREFTPKPKTADRPPPPQPQPAFTAGGTLDKGAQVRVLSGPFVGKIGIVAELDTRGNARVMLGLLSTRLLAEQLEAVVDSNERPSLQSSHRKNSLLTRSGK
;
A
#
# COMPACT_ATOMS: atom_id res chain seq x y z
N MET A 1 0.61 20.35 10.72
CA MET A 1 -0.21 20.22 9.51
C MET A 1 -1.63 19.99 10.00
N SER A 2 -2.61 20.77 9.54
CA SER A 2 -4.01 20.53 9.91
C SER A 2 -4.42 19.13 9.43
N PRO A 3 -5.20 18.36 10.22
CA PRO A 3 -5.72 17.08 9.76
C PRO A 3 -6.51 17.29 8.47
N LEU A 4 -6.20 16.50 7.44
CA LEU A 4 -6.97 16.48 6.19
C LEU A 4 -8.20 15.62 6.43
N PHE A 5 -9.35 16.28 6.57
CA PHE A 5 -10.64 15.61 6.71
C PHE A 5 -11.13 15.10 5.34
N LEU A 6 -11.82 13.96 5.35
CA LEU A 6 -12.37 13.34 4.13
C LEU A 6 -13.54 14.17 3.54
N GLU A 7 -14.38 14.77 4.41
CA GLU A 7 -15.52 15.67 4.10
C GLU A 7 -16.33 15.26 2.85
N LEU A 8 -17.05 14.15 2.93
CA LEU A 8 -17.87 13.69 1.80
C LEU A 8 -19.00 14.67 1.45
N ASN A 9 -19.23 14.89 0.16
CA ASN A 9 -20.31 15.71 -0.37
C ASN A 9 -21.08 14.99 -1.50
N GLU A 10 -22.21 15.56 -1.94
CA GLU A 10 -23.04 14.95 -2.99
C GLU A 10 -22.28 14.72 -4.30
N GLY A 11 -21.38 15.64 -4.66
CA GLY A 11 -20.57 15.58 -5.88
C GLY A 11 -19.60 14.40 -5.89
N ASP A 12 -19.14 13.96 -4.72
CA ASP A 12 -18.28 12.78 -4.60
C ASP A 12 -19.03 11.52 -5.05
N PHE A 13 -20.25 11.27 -4.54
CA PHE A 13 -21.09 10.12 -4.94
C PHE A 13 -21.60 10.24 -6.38
N ASP A 14 -22.03 11.43 -6.76
CA ASP A 14 -22.58 11.72 -8.09
C ASP A 14 -21.56 11.52 -9.21
N ALA A 15 -20.27 11.57 -8.92
CA ALA A 15 -19.24 11.28 -9.90
C ALA A 15 -19.19 9.81 -10.33
N TYR A 16 -19.80 8.91 -9.55
CA TYR A 16 -19.75 7.46 -9.73
C TYR A 16 -21.07 6.85 -10.24
N LEU A 17 -22.09 7.67 -10.56
CA LEU A 17 -23.35 7.18 -11.13
C LEU A 17 -23.12 6.32 -12.40
N PRO A 18 -23.90 5.26 -12.62
CA PRO A 18 -23.69 4.32 -13.73
C PRO A 18 -23.64 4.97 -15.12
N GLU A 19 -24.44 6.00 -15.36
CA GLU A 19 -24.49 6.77 -16.60
C GLU A 19 -23.30 7.72 -16.79
N ARG A 20 -22.52 7.96 -15.73
CA ARG A 20 -21.33 8.82 -15.71
C ARG A 20 -20.04 8.02 -15.72
N ALA A 21 -20.09 6.71 -15.43
CA ALA A 21 -18.93 5.85 -15.24
C ALA A 21 -17.93 5.88 -16.42
N SER A 22 -18.41 5.97 -17.67
CA SER A 22 -17.56 6.01 -18.87
C SER A 22 -17.19 7.41 -19.35
N SER A 23 -17.66 8.47 -18.69
CA SER A 23 -17.46 9.85 -19.11
C SER A 23 -16.23 10.49 -18.47
N ASN A 24 -15.34 11.04 -19.29
CA ASN A 24 -14.18 11.83 -18.85
C ASN A 24 -14.57 13.18 -18.21
N ALA A 25 -15.80 13.65 -18.38
CA ALA A 25 -16.26 14.90 -17.78
C ALA A 25 -16.23 14.84 -16.23
N PHE A 26 -16.32 13.64 -15.67
CA PHE A 26 -16.32 13.40 -14.23
C PHE A 26 -14.95 13.00 -13.68
N SER A 27 -13.90 12.94 -14.51
CA SER A 27 -12.54 12.64 -14.05
C SER A 27 -12.00 13.67 -13.06
N ARG A 28 -12.38 14.96 -13.22
CA ARG A 28 -11.94 16.01 -12.30
C ARG A 28 -12.54 15.87 -10.89
N PRO A 29 -13.88 15.76 -10.72
CA PRO A 29 -14.47 15.46 -9.41
C PRO A 29 -13.88 14.21 -8.74
N ARG A 30 -13.68 13.13 -9.50
CA ARG A 30 -13.07 11.88 -8.98
C ARG A 30 -11.62 12.11 -8.52
N LEU A 31 -10.85 12.89 -9.28
CA LEU A 31 -9.48 13.26 -8.90
C LEU A 31 -9.45 14.10 -7.62
N GLU A 32 -10.36 15.07 -7.49
CA GLU A 32 -10.49 15.92 -6.30
C GLU A 32 -10.82 15.07 -5.07
N PHE A 33 -11.76 14.12 -5.17
CA PHE A 33 -12.02 13.13 -4.11
C PHE A 33 -10.79 12.27 -3.81
N LYS A 34 -10.18 11.66 -4.82
CA LYS A 34 -8.98 10.80 -4.68
C LYS A 34 -7.85 11.52 -3.93
N GLN A 35 -7.58 12.79 -4.23
CA GLN A 35 -6.55 13.57 -3.54
C GLN A 35 -6.86 13.79 -2.06
N ARG A 36 -8.11 14.14 -1.72
CA ARG A 36 -8.54 14.29 -0.32
C ARG A 36 -8.46 12.96 0.43
N ALA A 37 -8.94 11.89 -0.20
CA ALA A 37 -8.94 10.56 0.38
C ALA A 37 -7.52 10.00 0.58
N LEU A 38 -6.57 10.27 -0.32
CA LEU A 38 -5.15 9.93 -0.10
C LEU A 38 -4.51 10.74 1.03
N GLY A 39 -4.89 12.01 1.18
CA GLY A 39 -4.47 12.85 2.30
C GLY A 39 -4.95 12.32 3.65
N TRP A 40 -6.22 11.93 3.72
CA TRP A 40 -6.82 11.26 4.88
C TRP A 40 -6.18 9.88 5.14
N ALA A 41 -5.99 9.07 4.10
CA ALA A 41 -5.43 7.73 4.20
C ALA A 41 -4.03 7.73 4.82
N LYS A 42 -3.23 8.79 4.61
CA LYS A 42 -1.94 8.92 5.28
C LYS A 42 -2.06 8.90 6.82
N SER A 43 -3.08 9.54 7.38
CA SER A 43 -3.38 9.48 8.83
C SER A 43 -3.68 8.04 9.26
N VAL A 44 -4.48 7.32 8.48
CA VAL A 44 -4.81 5.90 8.72
C VAL A 44 -3.54 5.05 8.71
N ALA A 45 -2.68 5.21 7.69
CA ALA A 45 -1.45 4.45 7.57
C ALA A 45 -0.47 4.73 8.72
N ASP A 46 -0.34 5.99 9.14
CA ASP A 46 0.48 6.38 10.30
C ASP A 46 -0.05 5.73 11.60
N ARG A 47 -1.38 5.67 11.78
CA ARG A 47 -2.01 4.98 12.92
C ARG A 47 -1.85 3.46 12.87
N LEU A 48 -2.07 2.83 11.71
CA LEU A 48 -1.82 1.40 11.52
C LEU A 48 -0.35 1.06 11.82
N HIS A 49 0.58 1.88 11.34
CA HIS A 49 2.00 1.72 11.65
C HIS A 49 2.29 1.82 13.16
N SER A 50 1.64 2.75 13.87
CA SER A 50 1.82 2.91 15.33
C SER A 50 1.39 1.69 16.15
N ILE A 51 0.48 0.87 15.62
CA ILE A 51 0.04 -0.40 16.23
C ILE A 51 0.77 -1.62 15.63
N GLY A 52 1.87 -1.41 14.90
CA GLY A 52 2.71 -2.48 14.36
C GLY A 52 2.21 -3.09 13.05
N ILE A 53 1.33 -2.38 12.32
CA ILE A 53 0.76 -2.84 11.04
C ILE A 53 1.27 -1.93 9.92
N PRO A 54 2.48 -2.17 9.37
CA PRO A 54 2.98 -1.36 8.28
C PRO A 54 2.20 -1.64 6.99
N VAL A 55 1.76 -0.58 6.31
CA VAL A 55 1.03 -0.67 5.05
C VAL A 55 1.54 0.38 4.06
N ASP A 56 1.56 0.01 2.78
CA ASP A 56 1.62 0.95 1.66
C ASP A 56 0.20 1.38 1.29
N MET A 57 0.07 2.54 0.62
CA MET A 57 -1.20 3.05 0.13
C MET A 57 -1.19 3.18 -1.39
N GLU A 58 -2.28 2.82 -2.03
CA GLU A 58 -2.53 3.08 -3.46
C GLU A 58 -4.00 3.46 -3.68
N ALA A 59 -4.31 4.08 -4.80
CA ALA A 59 -5.68 4.44 -5.17
C ALA A 59 -5.97 4.02 -6.61
N SER A 60 -7.19 3.54 -6.86
CA SER A 60 -7.62 3.14 -8.20
C SER A 60 -7.62 4.31 -9.20
N ASP A 61 -7.67 3.99 -10.50
CA ASP A 61 -7.74 4.97 -11.58
C ASP A 61 -9.04 5.81 -11.47
N GLU A 62 -8.91 7.13 -11.49
CA GLU A 62 -10.04 8.08 -11.40
C GLU A 62 -10.67 8.41 -12.76
N HIS A 63 -10.07 7.94 -13.86
CA HIS A 63 -10.52 8.18 -15.22
C HIS A 63 -10.77 6.86 -15.97
N PRO A 64 -11.75 6.80 -16.88
CA PRO A 64 -11.96 5.67 -17.79
C PRO A 64 -10.68 5.31 -18.56
N SER A 65 -10.13 4.13 -18.32
CA SER A 65 -8.89 3.64 -18.90
C SER A 65 -9.05 2.18 -19.34
N VAL A 66 -8.11 1.64 -20.12
CA VAL A 66 -8.15 0.21 -20.48
C VAL A 66 -8.08 -0.68 -19.22
N ARG A 67 -7.44 -0.20 -18.15
CA ARG A 67 -7.27 -0.93 -16.89
C ARG A 67 -8.59 -1.17 -16.16
N ASN A 68 -9.54 -0.24 -16.26
CA ASN A 68 -10.85 -0.34 -15.62
C ASN A 68 -11.98 -0.57 -16.64
N ASN A 69 -11.68 -1.18 -17.79
CA ASN A 69 -12.64 -1.44 -18.86
C ASN A 69 -13.39 -0.18 -19.33
N HIS A 70 -12.71 0.97 -19.31
CA HIS A 70 -13.23 2.29 -19.62
C HIS A 70 -14.44 2.68 -18.75
N ARG A 71 -14.45 2.28 -17.48
CA ARG A 71 -15.51 2.59 -16.52
C ARG A 71 -14.93 2.90 -15.14
N VAL A 72 -15.52 3.89 -14.49
CA VAL A 72 -15.24 4.26 -13.09
C VAL A 72 -16.58 4.47 -12.38
N ASP A 73 -17.11 3.37 -11.86
CA ASP A 73 -18.31 3.27 -11.03
C ASP A 73 -18.01 3.32 -9.53
N GLU A 74 -16.74 3.28 -9.15
CA GLU A 74 -16.28 3.36 -7.77
C GLU A 74 -14.83 3.84 -7.69
N GLN A 75 -14.45 4.31 -6.51
CA GLN A 75 -13.09 4.68 -6.17
C GLN A 75 -12.61 3.92 -4.94
N TRP A 76 -11.42 3.35 -5.07
CA TRP A 76 -10.76 2.62 -4.00
C TRP A 76 -9.54 3.39 -3.51
N ILE A 77 -9.37 3.42 -2.19
CA ILE A 77 -8.11 3.72 -1.50
C ILE A 77 -7.71 2.47 -0.74
N ILE A 78 -6.58 1.89 -1.09
CA ILE A 78 -6.17 0.55 -0.69
C ILE A 78 -4.94 0.65 0.22
N PHE A 79 -4.97 -0.11 1.31
CA PHE A 79 -3.85 -0.33 2.21
C PHE A 79 -3.45 -1.79 2.18
N TRP A 80 -2.18 -2.05 1.90
CA TRP A 80 -1.70 -3.41 1.64
C TRP A 80 -0.22 -3.51 1.96
N ARG A 81 0.37 -4.68 1.70
CA ARG A 81 1.74 -4.98 2.14
C ARG A 81 2.75 -3.95 1.63
N PRO A 82 3.75 -3.58 2.45
CA PRO A 82 4.87 -2.76 2.02
C PRO A 82 5.59 -3.34 0.80
N ALA A 83 6.19 -2.47 -0.01
CA ALA A 83 6.89 -2.84 -1.24
C ALA A 83 7.93 -3.95 -1.06
N GLU A 84 8.67 -3.95 0.06
CA GLU A 84 9.67 -4.98 0.36
C GLU A 84 9.04 -6.37 0.49
N GLN A 85 7.90 -6.49 1.19
CA GLN A 85 7.18 -7.75 1.32
C GLN A 85 6.55 -8.18 0.01
N ARG A 86 6.09 -7.23 -0.82
CA ARG A 86 5.55 -7.53 -2.16
C ARG A 86 6.63 -8.10 -3.08
N GLN A 87 7.78 -7.44 -3.15
CA GLN A 87 8.93 -7.90 -3.95
C GLN A 87 9.40 -9.31 -3.54
N TYR A 88 9.28 -9.66 -2.26
CA TYR A 88 9.58 -11.00 -1.78
C TYR A 88 8.59 -12.06 -2.30
N LEU A 89 7.31 -11.69 -2.49
CA LEU A 89 6.25 -12.60 -2.93
C LEU A 89 6.08 -12.67 -4.45
N ASP A 90 6.47 -11.62 -5.19
CA ASP A 90 6.36 -11.54 -6.65
C ASP A 90 6.83 -12.81 -7.38
N PRO A 91 7.96 -13.45 -7.04
CA PRO A 91 8.39 -14.70 -7.66
C PRO A 91 7.36 -15.83 -7.62
N LEU A 92 6.68 -16.02 -6.48
CA LEU A 92 5.64 -17.03 -6.32
C LEU A 92 4.37 -16.63 -7.06
N LEU A 93 3.97 -15.37 -6.89
CA LEU A 93 2.75 -14.86 -7.50
C LEU A 93 2.83 -14.97 -9.03
N ASP A 94 3.97 -14.69 -9.63
CA ASP A 94 4.20 -14.75 -11.08
C ASP A 94 4.31 -16.18 -11.63
N GLN A 95 4.63 -17.16 -10.77
CA GLN A 95 4.64 -18.56 -11.16
C GLN A 95 3.21 -19.11 -11.35
N HIS A 96 2.29 -18.70 -10.46
CA HIS A 96 0.91 -19.17 -10.49
C HIS A 96 0.07 -18.42 -11.54
N ALA A 97 0.27 -17.10 -11.67
CA ALA A 97 -0.39 -16.31 -12.69
C ALA A 97 0.44 -16.36 -13.98
N GLY A 98 0.02 -17.17 -14.96
CA GLY A 98 0.65 -17.13 -16.29
C GLY A 98 0.68 -15.69 -16.83
N ILE A 99 1.74 -15.32 -17.57
CA ILE A 99 2.01 -13.93 -18.03
C ILE A 99 0.77 -13.28 -18.69
N ALA A 100 0.00 -14.05 -19.45
CA ALA A 100 -1.22 -13.59 -20.13
C ALA A 100 -2.41 -13.30 -19.19
N GLN A 101 -2.43 -13.87 -17.98
CA GLN A 101 -3.40 -13.58 -16.93
C GLN A 101 -2.99 -12.31 -16.17
N SER A 102 -1.70 -12.17 -15.85
CA SER A 102 -1.14 -10.98 -15.19
C SER A 102 -1.31 -9.71 -16.03
N LEU A 103 -1.27 -9.81 -17.36
CA LEU A 103 -1.53 -8.69 -18.26
C LEU A 103 -3.01 -8.33 -18.38
N ARG A 104 -3.94 -9.26 -18.07
CA ARG A 104 -5.39 -9.02 -18.12
C ARG A 104 -5.96 -8.51 -16.81
N ASN A 105 -5.34 -8.86 -15.68
CA ASN A 105 -5.75 -8.38 -14.36
C ASN A 105 -5.08 -7.05 -14.07
N ALA A 106 -5.82 -5.97 -14.25
CA ALA A 106 -5.26 -4.62 -14.27
C ALA A 106 -4.85 -4.08 -12.89
N SER A 107 -5.31 -4.72 -11.81
CA SER A 107 -5.19 -4.22 -10.44
C SER A 107 -4.24 -5.11 -9.64
N PRO A 108 -2.99 -4.67 -9.38
CA PRO A 108 -1.97 -5.49 -8.72
C PRO A 108 -2.34 -5.87 -7.27
N TRP A 109 -3.19 -5.10 -6.61
CA TRP A 109 -3.63 -5.35 -5.24
C TRP A 109 -4.56 -6.54 -5.05
N PHE A 110 -5.26 -7.01 -6.08
CA PHE A 110 -6.07 -8.24 -5.99
C PHE A 110 -5.25 -9.52 -5.84
N ARG A 111 -3.92 -9.44 -5.95
CA ARG A 111 -2.99 -10.55 -5.68
C ARG A 111 -2.61 -10.67 -4.21
N HIS A 112 -3.16 -9.79 -3.36
CA HIS A 112 -2.91 -9.77 -1.93
C HIS A 112 -4.20 -9.58 -1.14
N ALA A 113 -4.19 -9.95 0.14
CA ALA A 113 -5.10 -9.39 1.11
C ALA A 113 -4.83 -7.89 1.27
N PHE A 114 -5.88 -7.09 1.50
CA PHE A 114 -5.78 -5.64 1.68
C PHE A 114 -6.90 -5.10 2.57
N LEU A 115 -6.67 -3.91 3.13
CA LEU A 115 -7.73 -3.04 3.65
C LEU A 115 -8.10 -2.02 2.59
N ALA A 116 -9.33 -1.51 2.59
CA ALA A 116 -9.72 -0.45 1.68
C ALA A 116 -10.79 0.48 2.24
N LEU A 117 -10.78 1.72 1.75
CA LEU A 117 -11.94 2.60 1.65
C LEU A 117 -12.48 2.50 0.21
N ARG A 118 -13.77 2.19 0.07
CA ARG A 118 -14.49 2.20 -1.22
C ARG A 118 -15.57 3.27 -1.19
N LEU A 119 -15.70 4.02 -2.27
CA LEU A 119 -16.79 4.96 -2.49
C LEU A 119 -17.43 4.66 -3.85
N ASP A 120 -18.74 4.42 -3.87
CA ASP A 120 -19.53 4.34 -5.10
C ASP A 120 -20.68 5.37 -5.08
N SER A 121 -21.67 5.24 -5.95
CA SER A 121 -22.81 6.16 -5.99
C SER A 121 -23.80 6.00 -4.84
N GLU A 122 -23.79 4.86 -4.14
CA GLU A 122 -24.81 4.46 -3.16
C GLU A 122 -24.32 4.49 -1.72
N HIS A 123 -23.04 4.17 -1.47
CA HIS A 123 -22.47 4.12 -0.14
C HIS A 123 -20.97 4.38 -0.11
N VAL A 124 -20.47 4.61 1.09
CA VAL A 124 -19.05 4.56 1.42
C VAL A 124 -18.82 3.35 2.33
N GLU A 125 -17.70 2.67 2.13
CA GLU A 125 -17.39 1.40 2.76
C GLU A 125 -15.93 1.39 3.23
N VAL A 126 -15.69 0.71 4.35
CA VAL A 126 -14.35 0.29 4.75
C VAL A 126 -14.34 -1.21 4.97
N CYS A 127 -13.30 -1.88 4.46
CA CYS A 127 -13.26 -3.33 4.49
C CYS A 127 -11.84 -3.92 4.58
N ALA A 128 -11.75 -5.12 5.12
CA ALA A 128 -10.67 -6.07 4.89
C ALA A 128 -11.13 -7.08 3.85
N CYS A 129 -10.34 -7.26 2.79
CA CYS A 129 -10.70 -8.09 1.65
C CYS A 129 -9.60 -9.11 1.35
N LEU A 130 -10.04 -10.32 1.00
CA LEU A 130 -9.20 -11.39 0.49
C LEU A 130 -9.78 -11.86 -0.85
N HIS A 131 -9.16 -11.39 -1.93
CA HIS A 131 -9.57 -11.68 -3.30
C HIS A 131 -9.15 -13.11 -3.71
N PRO A 132 -9.90 -13.82 -4.57
CA PRO A 132 -9.55 -15.17 -5.04
C PRO A 132 -8.21 -15.25 -5.79
N ASP A 133 -7.72 -14.14 -6.34
CA ASP A 133 -6.40 -14.08 -6.99
C ASP A 133 -5.25 -13.86 -5.99
N ALA A 134 -5.56 -13.58 -4.72
CA ALA A 134 -4.60 -13.51 -3.62
C ALA A 134 -4.30 -14.92 -3.07
N TRP A 135 -3.93 -15.84 -3.97
CA TRP A 135 -3.88 -17.27 -3.68
C TRP A 135 -2.92 -17.65 -2.53
N ILE A 136 -1.82 -16.91 -2.35
CA ILE A 136 -0.88 -17.11 -1.23
C ILE A 136 -1.60 -16.88 0.10
N ASP A 137 -2.34 -15.78 0.17
CA ASP A 137 -3.07 -15.38 1.36
C ASP A 137 -4.27 -16.29 1.61
N LEU A 138 -4.93 -16.71 0.54
CA LEU A 138 -6.02 -17.68 0.59
C LEU A 138 -5.54 -19.03 1.14
N GLN A 139 -4.42 -19.57 0.64
CA GLN A 139 -3.83 -20.80 1.16
C GLN A 139 -3.42 -20.68 2.63
N ALA A 140 -2.81 -19.55 3.00
CA ALA A 140 -2.46 -19.27 4.39
C ALA A 140 -3.70 -19.23 5.29
N PHE A 141 -4.77 -18.59 4.82
CA PHE A 141 -6.05 -18.51 5.52
C PHE A 141 -6.70 -19.90 5.69
N HIS A 142 -6.73 -20.73 4.64
CA HIS A 142 -7.20 -22.11 4.74
C HIS A 142 -6.38 -22.94 5.73
N ALA A 143 -5.05 -22.80 5.72
CA ALA A 143 -4.18 -23.49 6.68
C ALA A 143 -4.50 -23.07 8.13
N LYS A 144 -4.74 -21.78 8.38
CA LYS A 144 -5.16 -21.28 9.69
C LYS A 144 -6.55 -21.79 10.10
N LEU A 145 -7.50 -21.94 9.16
CA LEU A 145 -8.83 -22.48 9.45
C LEU A 145 -8.84 -23.99 9.74
N ASN A 146 -7.83 -24.73 9.28
CA ASN A 146 -7.68 -26.17 9.55
C ASN A 146 -7.06 -26.47 10.92
N ASP A 147 -6.49 -25.46 11.57
CA ASP A 147 -5.99 -25.52 12.95
C ASP A 147 -7.05 -24.90 13.86
N ASP A 148 -7.61 -25.68 14.80
CA ASP A 148 -8.73 -25.24 15.62
C ASP A 148 -8.37 -24.07 16.56
N ASP A 149 -7.14 -24.03 17.09
CA ASP A 149 -6.68 -22.95 17.98
C ASP A 149 -6.53 -21.64 17.19
N ARG A 150 -5.94 -21.72 15.99
CA ARG A 150 -5.82 -20.56 15.09
C ARG A 150 -7.19 -20.12 14.59
N ALA A 151 -8.06 -21.04 14.19
CA ALA A 151 -9.41 -20.73 13.76
C ALA A 151 -10.20 -20.02 14.88
N GLN A 152 -10.06 -20.45 16.13
CA GLN A 152 -10.66 -19.76 17.26
C GLN A 152 -10.13 -18.33 17.43
N SER A 153 -8.82 -18.11 17.29
CA SER A 153 -8.23 -16.77 17.33
C SER A 153 -8.78 -15.84 16.22
N ILE A 154 -9.07 -16.38 15.03
CA ILE A 154 -9.74 -15.63 13.96
C ILE A 154 -11.15 -15.21 14.39
N ILE A 155 -11.92 -16.14 14.96
CA ILE A 155 -13.28 -15.85 15.45
C ILE A 155 -13.25 -14.80 16.56
N ASP A 156 -12.35 -14.91 17.52
CA ASP A 156 -12.21 -13.93 18.60
C ASP A 156 -11.89 -12.54 18.04
N THR A 157 -11.04 -12.48 17.00
CA THR A 157 -10.71 -11.22 16.30
C THR A 157 -11.92 -10.63 15.58
N ILE A 158 -12.72 -11.45 14.90
CA ILE A 158 -13.95 -11.00 14.21
C ILE A 158 -14.99 -10.51 15.23
N LEU A 159 -15.18 -11.23 16.33
CA LEU A 159 -16.14 -10.88 17.38
C LEU A 159 -15.73 -9.64 18.19
N ALA A 160 -14.46 -9.23 18.11
CA ALA A 160 -13.95 -7.99 18.69
C ALA A 160 -14.24 -6.75 17.81
N LEU A 161 -14.66 -6.93 16.56
CA LEU A 161 -15.06 -5.82 15.70
C LEU A 161 -16.34 -5.14 16.24
N PRO A 162 -16.58 -3.85 15.92
CA PRO A 162 -17.84 -3.19 16.22
C PRO A 162 -19.04 -3.91 15.58
N GLU A 163 -20.20 -3.86 16.23
CA GLU A 163 -21.37 -4.65 15.83
C GLU A 163 -21.97 -4.27 14.47
N GLU A 164 -21.66 -3.08 13.98
CA GLU A 164 -22.04 -2.60 12.65
C GLU A 164 -21.33 -3.35 11.52
N PHE A 165 -20.23 -4.04 11.84
CA PHE A 165 -19.48 -4.81 10.87
C PHE A 165 -20.24 -6.06 10.46
N GLN A 166 -19.96 -6.46 9.23
CA GLN A 166 -20.51 -7.65 8.61
C GLN A 166 -19.39 -8.38 7.86
N PHE A 167 -19.65 -9.64 7.50
CA PHE A 167 -18.72 -10.45 6.73
C PHE A 167 -19.44 -11.36 5.75
N GLY A 168 -18.77 -11.76 4.69
CA GLY A 168 -19.34 -12.67 3.70
C GLY A 168 -18.52 -12.74 2.42
N VAL A 169 -19.14 -13.27 1.38
CA VAL A 169 -18.57 -13.32 0.04
C VAL A 169 -19.15 -12.20 -0.82
N SER A 170 -18.29 -11.51 -1.56
CA SER A 170 -18.69 -10.43 -2.47
C SER A 170 -19.75 -10.92 -3.46
N GLY A 171 -20.86 -10.19 -3.55
CA GLY A 171 -22.02 -10.55 -4.39
C GLY A 171 -23.08 -11.42 -3.69
N GLN A 172 -22.87 -11.80 -2.43
CA GLN A 172 -23.85 -12.48 -1.59
C GLN A 172 -24.35 -11.57 -0.46
N SER A 173 -25.46 -11.94 0.17
CA SER A 173 -25.93 -11.24 1.37
C SER A 173 -24.91 -11.44 2.49
N PRO A 174 -24.43 -10.37 3.14
CA PRO A 174 -23.48 -10.49 4.24
C PRO A 174 -24.16 -11.06 5.49
N LEU A 175 -23.33 -11.53 6.41
CA LEU A 175 -23.71 -11.99 7.74
C LEU A 175 -23.23 -10.99 8.80
N PRO A 176 -23.99 -10.77 9.88
CA PRO A 176 -23.53 -9.93 10.98
C PRO A 176 -22.34 -10.58 11.69
N ILE A 177 -21.35 -9.80 12.15
CA ILE A 177 -20.18 -10.38 12.85
C ILE A 177 -20.56 -11.25 14.06
N ALA A 178 -21.70 -10.98 14.70
CA ALA A 178 -22.20 -11.76 15.83
C ALA A 178 -22.54 -13.22 15.49
N SER A 179 -22.72 -13.57 14.21
CA SER A 179 -22.91 -14.95 13.75
C SER A 179 -21.61 -15.64 13.32
N ALA A 180 -20.44 -15.01 13.53
CA ALA A 180 -19.16 -15.62 13.22
C ALA A 180 -18.96 -16.90 14.04
N SER A 181 -18.66 -17.99 13.33
CA SER A 181 -18.31 -19.29 13.93
C SER A 181 -17.32 -20.01 13.03
N ILE A 182 -16.53 -20.94 13.60
CA ILE A 182 -15.56 -21.74 12.82
C ILE A 182 -16.25 -22.48 11.65
N PRO A 183 -17.39 -23.16 11.84
CA PRO A 183 -18.09 -23.81 10.73
C PRO A 183 -18.51 -22.82 9.64
N ALA A 184 -19.05 -21.65 10.01
CA ALA A 184 -19.46 -20.64 9.04
C ALA A 184 -18.28 -20.08 8.25
N LEU A 185 -17.13 -19.84 8.88
CA LEU A 185 -15.92 -19.40 8.17
C LEU A 185 -15.37 -20.48 7.23
N ARG A 186 -15.39 -21.76 7.64
CA ARG A 186 -14.96 -22.87 6.78
C ARG A 186 -15.88 -23.00 5.55
N GLU A 187 -17.19 -22.87 5.73
CA GLU A 187 -18.17 -22.86 4.64
C GLU A 187 -17.93 -21.68 3.68
N LEU A 188 -17.75 -20.47 4.21
CA LEU A 188 -17.41 -19.32 3.39
C LEU A 188 -16.10 -19.53 2.63
N ALA A 189 -15.05 -20.02 3.29
CA ALA A 189 -13.76 -20.28 2.66
C ALA A 189 -13.87 -21.29 1.51
N GLN A 190 -14.66 -22.35 1.66
CA GLN A 190 -14.95 -23.31 0.58
C GLN A 190 -15.66 -22.64 -0.60
N SER A 191 -16.60 -21.74 -0.34
CA SER A 191 -17.34 -21.04 -1.40
C SER A 191 -16.49 -20.06 -2.23
N LEU A 192 -15.35 -19.59 -1.69
CA LEU A 192 -14.43 -18.69 -2.39
C LEU A 192 -13.82 -19.36 -3.62
N ASP A 193 -13.45 -20.64 -3.47
CA ASP A 193 -12.88 -21.45 -4.57
C ASP A 193 -13.93 -21.72 -5.65
N GLU A 194 -15.17 -22.02 -5.25
CA GLU A 194 -16.27 -22.37 -6.15
C GLU A 194 -16.76 -21.16 -6.98
N HIS A 195 -16.90 -20.01 -6.33
CA HIS A 195 -17.49 -18.82 -6.96
C HIS A 195 -16.47 -17.83 -7.51
N ARG A 196 -15.17 -18.03 -7.23
CA ARG A 196 -14.11 -17.06 -7.58
C ARG A 196 -14.51 -15.66 -7.13
N ALA A 197 -15.00 -15.56 -5.90
CA ALA A 197 -15.49 -14.34 -5.29
C ALA A 197 -14.63 -13.98 -4.06
N ALA A 198 -14.54 -12.70 -3.75
CA ALA A 198 -13.70 -12.22 -2.66
C ALA A 198 -14.37 -12.42 -1.30
N LEU A 199 -13.59 -12.83 -0.30
CA LEU A 199 -14.00 -12.76 1.10
C LEU A 199 -13.89 -11.31 1.57
N TRP A 200 -14.90 -10.86 2.31
CA TRP A 200 -15.06 -9.47 2.70
C TRP A 200 -15.48 -9.39 4.17
N PHE A 201 -14.87 -8.46 4.90
CA PHE A 201 -15.25 -8.05 6.25
C PHE A 201 -15.28 -6.53 6.27
N GLY A 202 -16.39 -5.91 6.63
CA GLY A 202 -16.46 -4.46 6.54
C GLY A 202 -17.71 -3.83 7.10
N TRP A 203 -17.74 -2.52 6.96
CA TRP A 203 -18.84 -1.65 7.34
C TRP A 203 -19.12 -0.69 6.19
N TRP A 204 -20.39 -0.58 5.80
CA TRP A 204 -20.85 0.37 4.81
C TRP A 204 -21.88 1.34 5.39
N ILE A 205 -21.91 2.53 4.81
CA ILE A 205 -22.75 3.63 5.23
C ILE A 205 -23.42 4.19 3.98
N SER A 206 -24.75 4.15 3.95
CA SER A 206 -25.51 4.67 2.83
C SER A 206 -25.19 6.14 2.58
N ARG A 207 -25.29 6.56 1.32
CA ARG A 207 -25.09 7.95 0.87
C ARG A 207 -25.84 8.95 1.74
N ALA A 208 -27.11 8.68 2.06
CA ALA A 208 -27.92 9.57 2.88
C ALA A 208 -27.30 9.79 4.28
N THR A 209 -26.93 8.70 4.96
CA THR A 209 -26.30 8.76 6.28
C THR A 209 -24.91 9.39 6.21
N ALA A 210 -24.12 9.06 5.18
CA ALA A 210 -22.78 9.60 4.98
C ALA A 210 -22.80 11.12 4.80
N LEU A 211 -23.75 11.64 4.02
CA LEU A 211 -23.94 13.08 3.83
C LEU A 211 -24.45 13.77 5.09
N GLN A 212 -25.37 13.15 5.83
CA GLN A 212 -25.89 13.68 7.10
C GLN A 212 -24.79 13.83 8.17
N HIS A 213 -23.81 12.91 8.17
CA HIS A 213 -22.76 12.82 9.19
C HIS A 213 -21.35 13.16 8.66
N ALA A 214 -21.25 13.85 7.52
CA ALA A 214 -19.98 14.07 6.80
C ALA A 214 -18.84 14.67 7.65
N GLN A 215 -19.16 15.51 8.65
CA GLN A 215 -18.18 16.15 9.53
C GLN A 215 -17.48 15.16 10.48
N LEU A 216 -18.19 14.11 10.92
CA LEU A 216 -17.67 13.13 11.88
C LEU A 216 -17.20 11.84 11.20
N LEU A 217 -17.67 11.61 9.97
CA LEU A 217 -17.51 10.35 9.27
C LEU A 217 -16.05 10.01 8.98
N GLY A 218 -15.22 11.00 8.65
CA GLY A 218 -13.81 10.77 8.36
C GLY A 218 -13.05 10.12 9.52
N GLU A 219 -13.33 10.54 10.76
CA GLU A 219 -12.73 9.94 11.95
C GLU A 219 -13.27 8.54 12.22
N GLN A 220 -14.57 8.31 11.97
CA GLN A 220 -15.20 7.01 12.21
C GLN A 220 -14.74 5.96 11.20
N LEU A 221 -14.58 6.33 9.93
CA LEU A 221 -14.02 5.44 8.90
C LEU A 221 -12.54 5.12 9.20
N GLU A 222 -11.80 6.08 9.75
CA GLU A 222 -10.41 5.85 10.18
C GLU A 222 -10.38 4.83 11.32
N ASP A 223 -11.16 5.07 12.38
CA ASP A 223 -11.26 4.15 13.52
C ASP A 223 -11.73 2.74 13.10
N ALA A 224 -12.65 2.65 12.14
CA ALA A 224 -13.12 1.39 11.55
C ALA A 224 -12.00 0.65 10.79
N LEU A 225 -11.17 1.34 10.01
CA LEU A 225 -9.99 0.73 9.37
C LEU A 225 -8.94 0.26 10.38
N ILE A 226 -8.73 1.02 11.46
CA ILE A 226 -7.83 0.59 12.55
C ILE A 226 -8.36 -0.69 13.22
N ALA A 227 -9.67 -0.78 13.45
CA ALA A 227 -10.30 -1.97 14.01
C ALA A 227 -10.15 -3.21 13.10
N LEU A 228 -10.14 -3.03 11.78
CA LEU A 228 -9.89 -4.11 10.81
C LEU A 228 -8.41 -4.54 10.72
N GLY A 229 -7.47 -3.75 11.25
CA GLY A 229 -6.04 -3.99 11.17
C GLY A 229 -5.60 -5.39 11.64
N PRO A 230 -5.97 -5.84 12.86
CA PRO A 230 -5.64 -7.18 13.35
C PRO A 230 -6.17 -8.29 12.44
N LEU A 231 -7.40 -8.14 11.91
CA LEU A 231 -7.95 -9.10 10.98
C LEU A 231 -7.18 -9.11 9.65
N TYR A 232 -6.76 -7.95 9.16
CA TYR A 232 -5.88 -7.87 7.99
C TYR A 232 -4.56 -8.62 8.20
N GLN A 233 -3.92 -8.51 9.37
CA GLN A 233 -2.70 -9.27 9.67
C GLN A 233 -2.94 -10.79 9.65
N ILE A 234 -4.12 -11.23 10.07
CA ILE A 234 -4.54 -12.64 9.99
C ILE A 234 -4.75 -13.07 8.55
N LEU A 235 -5.41 -12.26 7.72
CA LEU A 235 -5.71 -12.58 6.32
C LEU A 235 -4.45 -12.57 5.45
N ALA A 236 -3.55 -11.60 5.67
CA ALA A 236 -2.29 -11.52 4.96
C ALA A 236 -1.33 -12.64 5.39
N TRP A 237 -0.72 -13.33 4.43
CA TRP A 237 0.39 -14.23 4.74
C TRP A 237 1.55 -13.44 5.35
N GLN A 238 2.11 -14.00 6.43
CA GLN A 238 3.27 -13.47 7.13
C GLN A 238 4.30 -14.58 7.25
N GLN A 239 5.57 -14.26 7.06
CA GLN A 239 6.65 -15.26 7.14
C GLN A 239 6.72 -15.94 8.51
N GLN A 240 6.38 -15.22 9.58
CA GLN A 240 6.38 -15.74 10.95
C GLN A 240 5.27 -16.77 11.20
N ASP A 241 4.22 -16.74 10.38
CA ASP A 241 3.02 -17.59 10.48
C ASP A 241 2.89 -18.52 9.26
N ASP A 242 4.01 -18.96 8.70
CA ASP A 242 4.03 -19.81 7.52
C ASP A 242 3.66 -21.27 7.82
N VAL A 243 2.40 -21.48 8.20
CA VAL A 243 1.79 -22.80 8.39
C VAL A 243 1.64 -23.55 7.06
N SER A 244 1.63 -22.80 5.95
CA SER A 244 1.50 -23.31 4.58
C SER A 244 2.80 -23.84 3.96
N GLU A 245 3.93 -23.74 4.66
CA GLU A 245 5.29 -24.05 4.14
C GLU A 245 5.70 -23.26 2.88
N LEU A 246 4.99 -22.17 2.55
CA LEU A 246 5.23 -21.33 1.38
C LEU A 246 6.56 -20.58 1.48
N GLY A 247 6.97 -20.23 2.69
CA GLY A 247 8.26 -19.64 3.01
C GLY A 247 9.43 -20.56 2.66
N ARG A 248 9.33 -21.87 2.91
CA ARG A 248 10.35 -22.84 2.47
C ARG A 248 10.43 -22.91 0.95
N SER A 249 9.28 -22.89 0.27
CA SER A 249 9.20 -22.86 -1.19
C SER A 249 9.84 -21.59 -1.77
N LEU A 250 9.56 -20.42 -1.18
CA LEU A 250 10.17 -19.14 -1.53
C LEU A 250 11.68 -19.15 -1.38
N GLU A 251 12.17 -19.62 -0.24
CA GLU A 251 13.61 -19.67 0.04
C GLU A 251 14.32 -20.59 -0.95
N ALA A 252 13.76 -21.78 -1.23
CA ALA A 252 14.29 -22.70 -2.22
C ALA A 252 14.36 -22.07 -3.62
N MET A 253 13.33 -21.32 -4.03
CA MET A 253 13.33 -20.61 -5.31
C MET A 253 14.35 -19.46 -5.36
N HIS A 254 14.49 -18.70 -4.27
CA HIS A 254 15.51 -17.65 -4.20
C HIS A 254 16.91 -18.22 -4.32
N ILE A 255 17.19 -19.33 -3.62
CA ILE A 255 18.46 -20.06 -3.73
C ILE A 255 18.66 -20.51 -5.18
N GLN A 256 17.66 -21.15 -5.81
CA GLN A 256 17.75 -21.62 -7.18
C GLN A 256 18.00 -20.48 -8.19
N ARG A 257 17.32 -19.34 -8.05
CA ARG A 257 17.54 -18.17 -8.91
C ARG A 257 18.92 -17.56 -8.71
N SER A 258 19.40 -17.48 -7.47
CA SER A 258 20.74 -16.97 -7.17
C SER A 258 21.82 -17.87 -7.77
N GLN A 259 21.66 -19.19 -7.70
CA GLN A 259 22.56 -20.17 -8.31
C GLN A 259 22.54 -20.08 -9.84
N ALA A 260 21.36 -19.99 -10.44
CA ALA A 260 21.24 -19.84 -11.89
C ALA A 260 21.84 -18.52 -12.41
N ALA A 261 21.69 -17.42 -11.66
CA ALA A 261 22.31 -16.14 -11.98
C ALA A 261 23.84 -16.20 -11.86
N ALA A 262 24.37 -16.86 -10.83
CA ALA A 262 25.81 -17.09 -10.67
C ALA A 262 26.38 -17.91 -11.83
N GLN A 263 25.71 -19.01 -12.21
CA GLN A 263 26.10 -19.85 -13.35
C GLN A 263 26.10 -19.07 -14.67
N ARG A 264 25.09 -18.21 -14.91
CA ARG A 264 25.06 -17.36 -16.10
C ARG A 264 26.21 -16.35 -16.11
N ALA A 265 26.48 -15.69 -14.98
CA ALA A 265 27.59 -14.76 -14.86
C ALA A 265 28.95 -15.44 -15.07
N GLU A 266 29.12 -16.68 -14.60
CA GLU A 266 30.31 -17.50 -14.87
C GLU A 266 30.42 -17.88 -16.34
N ALA A 267 29.34 -18.33 -16.98
CA ALA A 267 29.31 -18.65 -18.40
C ALA A 267 29.64 -17.43 -19.27
N GLU A 268 29.08 -16.25 -18.94
CA GLU A 268 29.39 -14.99 -19.61
C GLU A 268 30.87 -14.61 -19.43
N ARG A 269 31.43 -14.77 -18.23
CA ARG A 269 32.88 -14.54 -17.99
C ARG A 269 33.74 -15.48 -18.82
N MET A 270 33.38 -16.77 -18.91
CA MET A 270 34.10 -17.74 -19.73
C MET A 270 34.04 -17.38 -21.22
N GLN A 271 32.86 -16.98 -21.72
CA GLN A 271 32.71 -16.49 -23.10
C GLN A 271 33.50 -15.22 -23.36
N GLN A 272 33.53 -14.29 -22.41
CA GLN A 272 34.33 -13.07 -22.50
C GLN A 272 35.83 -13.42 -22.58
N GLN A 273 36.32 -14.29 -21.69
CA GLN A 273 37.71 -14.74 -21.72
C GLN A 273 38.07 -15.46 -23.03
N GLU A 274 37.18 -16.31 -23.55
CA GLU A 274 37.38 -16.99 -24.82
C GLU A 274 37.40 -15.99 -25.99
N SER A 275 36.48 -15.01 -25.99
CA SER A 275 36.44 -13.96 -27.00
C SER A 275 37.70 -13.07 -26.96
N GLU A 276 38.22 -12.79 -25.76
CA GLU A 276 39.47 -12.04 -25.56
C GLU A 276 40.67 -12.84 -26.05
N ARG A 277 40.72 -14.15 -25.76
CA ARG A 277 41.77 -15.04 -26.29
C ARG A 277 41.74 -15.10 -27.81
N LEU A 278 40.57 -15.28 -28.43
CA LEU A 278 40.43 -15.27 -29.89
C LEU A 278 40.83 -13.92 -30.48
N ARG A 279 40.51 -12.82 -29.79
CA ARG A 279 40.95 -11.48 -30.17
C ARG A 279 42.47 -11.33 -30.09
N GLN A 280 43.10 -11.84 -29.04
CA GLN A 280 44.56 -11.85 -28.91
C GLN A 280 45.22 -12.65 -30.03
N VAL A 281 44.73 -13.86 -30.31
CA VAL A 281 45.24 -14.68 -31.43
C VAL A 281 45.09 -13.96 -32.76
N ARG A 282 43.96 -13.28 -33.03
CA ARG A 282 43.81 -12.47 -34.25
C ARG A 282 44.78 -11.30 -34.30
N ILE A 283 45.02 -10.63 -33.17
CA ILE A 283 45.98 -9.53 -33.08
C ILE A 283 47.39 -10.07 -33.37
N GLU A 284 47.77 -11.20 -32.81
CA GLU A 284 49.06 -11.84 -33.07
C GLU A 284 49.22 -12.26 -34.53
N GLN A 285 48.22 -12.94 -35.12
CA GLN A 285 48.22 -13.29 -36.55
C GLN A 285 48.34 -12.05 -37.43
N SER A 286 47.62 -10.96 -37.10
CA SER A 286 47.73 -9.70 -37.86
C SER A 286 49.13 -9.07 -37.74
N ARG A 287 49.78 -9.19 -36.59
CA ARG A 287 51.16 -8.74 -36.38
C ARG A 287 52.14 -9.59 -37.19
N GLU A 288 51.93 -10.89 -37.25
CA GLU A 288 52.76 -11.83 -38.02
C GLU A 288 52.64 -11.57 -39.52
N ILE A 289 51.42 -11.44 -40.05
CA ILE A 289 51.18 -11.04 -41.45
C ILE A 289 51.85 -9.69 -41.76
N THR A 290 51.79 -8.74 -40.82
CA THR A 290 52.46 -7.45 -41.00
C THR A 290 53.98 -7.60 -41.02
N ARG A 291 54.57 -8.46 -40.17
CA ARG A 291 56.00 -8.77 -40.18
C ARG A 291 56.43 -9.42 -41.48
N GLU A 292 55.71 -10.44 -41.95
CA GLU A 292 55.98 -11.09 -43.25
C GLU A 292 55.94 -10.08 -44.40
N ARG A 293 54.96 -9.15 -44.37
CA ARG A 293 54.86 -8.10 -45.39
C ARG A 293 56.05 -7.14 -45.36
N VAL A 294 56.51 -6.76 -44.17
CA VAL A 294 57.71 -5.91 -44.01
C VAL A 294 58.97 -6.65 -44.45
N GLU A 295 59.13 -7.94 -44.12
CA GLU A 295 60.25 -8.76 -44.57
C GLU A 295 60.25 -8.93 -46.10
N TYR A 296 59.08 -9.20 -46.69
CA TYR A 296 58.91 -9.28 -48.15
C TYR A 296 59.26 -7.96 -48.85
N ASP A 297 58.81 -6.82 -48.32
CA ASP A 297 59.16 -5.49 -48.86
C ASP A 297 60.63 -5.12 -48.62
N SER A 298 61.27 -5.63 -47.57
CA SER A 298 62.71 -5.42 -47.34
C SER A 298 63.59 -6.20 -48.31
N ASN A 299 63.11 -7.36 -48.79
CA ASN A 299 63.75 -8.18 -49.82
C ASN A 299 63.45 -7.70 -51.24
N ARG A 300 62.41 -6.89 -51.43
CA ARG A 300 62.30 -6.09 -52.65
C ARG A 300 63.32 -4.98 -52.57
N SER A 301 64.41 -5.17 -53.31
CA SER A 301 65.41 -4.15 -53.61
C SER A 301 64.70 -2.83 -53.84
N ARG A 302 64.83 -1.91 -52.87
CA ARG A 302 64.23 -0.57 -52.96
C ARG A 302 64.56 -0.05 -54.36
N PRO A 303 63.57 0.41 -55.15
CA PRO A 303 63.88 1.07 -56.41
C PRO A 303 64.84 2.20 -56.06
N THR A 304 66.10 2.03 -56.46
CA THR A 304 67.09 3.07 -56.31
C THR A 304 66.62 4.25 -57.14
N LEU A 305 67.05 5.47 -56.78
CA LEU A 305 66.73 6.70 -57.52
C LEU A 305 67.03 6.61 -59.04
N ALA A 306 67.78 5.59 -59.48
CA ALA A 306 68.07 5.28 -60.88
C ALA A 306 66.91 4.61 -61.67
N THR A 307 65.94 3.95 -61.02
CA THR A 307 64.79 3.33 -61.71
C THR A 307 63.54 4.22 -61.72
N LEU A 308 63.55 5.34 -60.99
CA LEU A 308 62.45 6.33 -60.95
C LEU A 308 62.41 7.28 -62.16
N PHE A 309 63.41 7.27 -63.05
CA PHE A 309 63.49 8.16 -64.21
C PHE A 309 63.54 7.47 -65.58
N LYS A 310 63.14 6.20 -65.70
CA LYS A 310 63.01 5.56 -67.03
C LYS A 310 61.65 5.89 -67.64
N SER A 311 61.64 7.01 -68.35
CA SER A 311 60.61 7.43 -69.29
C SER A 311 60.38 6.38 -70.37
N THR A 312 59.19 5.81 -70.42
CA THR A 312 58.62 5.29 -71.68
C THR A 312 57.16 5.70 -71.79
N SER A 313 56.97 6.60 -72.73
CA SER A 313 55.74 7.06 -73.39
C SER A 313 54.86 5.94 -73.94
N SER A 314 53.56 6.26 -74.08
CA SER A 314 52.56 5.62 -74.96
C SER A 314 52.02 4.26 -74.45
N THR A 315 50.72 4.03 -74.25
CA THR A 315 49.61 4.26 -75.20
C THR A 315 48.26 4.21 -74.46
N ALA A 316 47.29 4.95 -75.00
CA ALA A 316 45.90 5.17 -74.61
C ALA A 316 45.17 4.08 -73.80
N ALA A 317 44.54 4.51 -72.70
CA ALA A 317 43.48 3.80 -71.99
C ALA A 317 42.13 4.51 -72.18
N THR A 318 41.16 3.77 -72.72
CA THR A 318 39.73 4.10 -72.80
C THR A 318 39.07 3.85 -71.44
N PRO A 319 38.14 4.70 -70.97
CA PRO A 319 37.54 4.56 -69.64
C PRO A 319 36.32 3.62 -69.67
N PRO A 320 36.09 2.80 -68.63
CA PRO A 320 34.75 2.42 -68.25
C PRO A 320 34.27 3.24 -67.03
N SER A 321 33.00 3.61 -67.18
CA SER A 321 32.10 4.37 -66.31
C SER A 321 32.12 4.10 -64.80
N PRO A 322 31.58 5.06 -64.02
CA PRO A 322 31.60 5.05 -62.57
C PRO A 322 30.50 4.14 -62.01
N ALA A 323 30.90 3.16 -61.20
CA ALA A 323 29.99 2.51 -60.26
C ALA A 323 30.15 3.21 -58.91
N THR A 324 29.16 4.02 -58.57
CA THR A 324 28.95 4.66 -57.26
C THR A 324 29.05 3.66 -56.10
N PRO A 325 29.98 3.80 -55.15
CA PRO A 325 29.80 3.27 -53.82
C PRO A 325 28.92 4.25 -53.05
N ARG A 326 27.69 3.83 -52.74
CA ARG A 326 26.81 4.49 -51.77
C ARG A 326 27.59 4.67 -50.47
N THR A 327 27.94 5.91 -50.17
CA THR A 327 28.42 6.37 -48.88
C THR A 327 27.23 6.32 -47.92
N ALA A 328 27.01 5.17 -47.28
CA ALA A 328 26.22 5.14 -46.06
C ALA A 328 27.13 5.69 -44.96
N THR A 329 27.01 6.99 -44.68
CA THR A 329 27.45 7.59 -43.44
C THR A 329 26.85 6.81 -42.27
N PRO A 330 27.65 6.18 -41.38
CA PRO A 330 27.15 5.84 -40.06
C PRO A 330 26.93 7.16 -39.33
N THR A 331 25.67 7.51 -39.11
CA THR A 331 25.26 8.56 -38.19
C THR A 331 25.92 8.29 -36.83
N PRO A 332 26.68 9.23 -36.25
CA PRO A 332 27.16 9.07 -34.89
C PRO A 332 25.94 9.02 -33.95
N PRO A 333 25.91 8.13 -32.94
CA PRO A 333 24.87 8.19 -31.93
C PRO A 333 24.96 9.54 -31.22
N ALA A 334 23.80 10.20 -31.07
CA ALA A 334 23.65 11.46 -30.38
C ALA A 334 24.36 11.40 -29.02
N ALA A 335 25.29 12.33 -28.81
CA ALA A 335 25.92 12.55 -27.52
C ALA A 335 24.83 12.92 -26.51
N ILE A 336 24.66 12.08 -25.50
CA ILE A 336 23.89 12.37 -24.30
C ILE A 336 24.60 13.54 -23.58
N PRO A 337 23.94 14.67 -23.28
CA PRO A 337 24.52 15.67 -22.41
C PRO A 337 24.55 15.14 -20.97
N HIS A 338 25.70 14.61 -20.56
CA HIS A 338 26.06 14.44 -19.16
C HIS A 338 26.36 15.81 -18.54
N ASN A 339 25.33 16.48 -18.03
CA ASN A 339 25.50 17.57 -17.07
C ASN A 339 25.25 17.01 -15.66
N ARG A 340 26.30 16.40 -15.10
CA ARG A 340 26.37 16.02 -13.68
C ARG A 340 27.32 17.01 -12.99
N PRO A 341 26.85 17.91 -12.13
CA PRO A 341 27.76 18.68 -11.29
C PRO A 341 28.34 17.78 -10.20
N VAL A 342 29.67 17.72 -10.17
CA VAL A 342 30.47 17.04 -9.13
C VAL A 342 30.44 17.88 -7.84
N PRO A 343 30.46 17.25 -6.64
CA PRO A 343 30.26 17.95 -5.37
C PRO A 343 31.49 18.79 -4.99
N ARG A 344 31.24 19.98 -4.44
CA ARG A 344 32.26 20.77 -3.74
C ARG A 344 32.62 20.09 -2.41
N ALA A 345 33.89 19.75 -2.26
CA ALA A 345 34.51 19.49 -0.97
C ALA A 345 34.45 20.76 -0.10
N ARG A 346 33.91 20.63 1.13
CA ARG A 346 34.14 21.58 2.22
C ARG A 346 34.69 20.82 3.41
N GLU A 347 35.88 21.23 3.79
CA GLU A 347 36.67 20.82 4.93
C GLU A 347 36.25 21.58 6.21
N PHE A 348 36.29 20.85 7.33
CA PHE A 348 36.52 21.23 8.75
C PHE A 348 35.54 22.16 9.51
N THR A 349 34.70 21.51 10.34
CA THR A 349 34.47 21.59 11.83
C THR A 349 34.46 22.97 12.56
N PRO A 350 33.57 23.20 13.58
CA PRO A 350 33.76 22.61 14.92
C PRO A 350 32.51 22.24 15.77
N LYS A 351 32.77 21.27 16.68
CA LYS A 351 32.24 21.00 18.03
C LYS A 351 30.71 20.92 18.29
N PRO A 352 30.21 19.79 18.83
CA PRO A 352 28.90 19.74 19.47
C PRO A 352 28.94 20.44 20.84
N LYS A 353 28.02 21.40 21.03
CA LYS A 353 27.68 21.92 22.36
C LYS A 353 26.92 20.83 23.12
N THR A 354 27.38 20.67 24.35
CA THR A 354 26.78 20.05 25.52
C THR A 354 25.26 19.92 25.47
N ALA A 355 24.79 18.71 25.73
CA ALA A 355 23.41 18.34 25.94
C ALA A 355 22.79 19.16 27.08
N ASP A 356 21.74 19.92 26.75
CA ASP A 356 20.80 20.39 27.76
C ASP A 356 19.97 19.20 28.24
N ARG A 357 20.02 19.06 29.56
CA ARG A 357 19.36 18.06 30.38
C ARG A 357 17.84 18.08 30.11
N PRO A 358 17.18 16.92 29.94
CA PRO A 358 15.72 16.89 29.88
C PRO A 358 15.15 17.48 31.18
N PRO A 359 14.07 18.30 31.11
CA PRO A 359 13.40 18.77 32.31
C PRO A 359 12.91 17.57 33.14
N PRO A 360 12.89 17.69 34.48
CA PRO A 360 12.38 16.63 35.34
C PRO A 360 10.96 16.27 34.92
N PRO A 361 10.57 14.99 35.00
CA PRO A 361 9.20 14.57 34.71
C PRO A 361 8.26 15.39 35.58
N GLN A 362 7.36 16.13 34.93
CA GLN A 362 6.23 16.72 35.62
C GLN A 362 5.49 15.57 36.32
N PRO A 363 5.16 15.70 37.62
CA PRO A 363 4.38 14.69 38.31
C PRO A 363 3.08 14.50 37.55
N GLN A 364 2.87 13.29 37.03
CA GLN A 364 1.58 12.86 36.51
C GLN A 364 0.56 13.14 37.62
N PRO A 365 -0.57 13.82 37.33
CA PRO A 365 -1.61 13.98 38.32
C PRO A 365 -2.02 12.58 38.78
N ALA A 366 -1.96 12.35 40.09
CA ALA A 366 -2.43 11.12 40.68
C ALA A 366 -3.91 10.97 40.30
N PHE A 367 -4.18 10.02 39.41
CA PHE A 367 -5.52 9.70 38.95
C PHE A 367 -6.30 9.15 40.14
N THR A 368 -7.25 9.93 40.64
CA THR A 368 -8.29 9.43 41.55
C THR A 368 -9.24 8.56 40.73
N ALA A 369 -8.89 7.27 40.63
CA ALA A 369 -9.79 6.21 40.20
C ALA A 369 -10.95 6.11 41.19
N GLY A 370 -12.17 6.35 40.72
CA GLY A 370 -13.35 6.23 41.60
C GLY A 370 -14.70 6.61 41.02
N GLY A 371 -14.81 6.90 39.72
CA GLY A 371 -16.13 7.04 39.08
C GLY A 371 -16.75 5.65 38.89
N THR A 372 -17.96 5.42 39.41
CA THR A 372 -18.75 4.24 39.05
C THR A 372 -19.11 4.32 37.58
N LEU A 373 -18.78 3.27 36.82
CA LEU A 373 -19.19 3.15 35.42
C LEU A 373 -20.68 2.80 35.40
N ASP A 374 -21.52 3.81 35.20
CA ASP A 374 -22.97 3.64 35.09
C ASP A 374 -23.43 3.72 33.62
N LYS A 375 -24.57 3.10 33.30
CA LYS A 375 -25.20 3.23 31.97
C LYS A 375 -25.47 4.71 31.68
N GLY A 376 -25.01 5.19 30.53
CA GLY A 376 -25.08 6.59 30.10
C GLY A 376 -23.85 7.42 30.50
N ALA A 377 -22.89 6.88 31.25
CA ALA A 377 -21.66 7.59 31.58
C ALA A 377 -20.79 7.80 30.33
N GLN A 378 -20.13 8.97 30.27
CA GLN A 378 -19.07 9.20 29.30
C GLN A 378 -17.80 8.51 29.75
N VAL A 379 -17.18 7.78 28.84
CA VAL A 379 -15.97 6.99 29.11
C VAL A 379 -14.94 7.25 28.04
N ARG A 380 -13.66 7.26 28.44
CA ARG A 380 -12.52 7.29 27.54
C ARG A 380 -11.96 5.87 27.43
N VAL A 381 -11.71 5.45 26.21
CA VAL A 381 -11.07 4.14 25.93
C VAL A 381 -9.57 4.24 26.22
N LEU A 382 -9.04 3.33 27.03
CA LEU A 382 -7.64 3.33 27.47
C LEU A 382 -6.71 2.48 26.60
N SER A 383 -7.25 1.52 25.86
CA SER A 383 -6.45 0.58 25.07
C SER A 383 -7.17 0.12 23.81
N GLY A 384 -6.43 -0.47 22.88
CA GLY A 384 -6.98 -1.05 21.64
C GLY A 384 -7.16 -0.01 20.52
N PRO A 385 -7.90 -0.36 19.46
CA PRO A 385 -7.99 0.45 18.23
C PRO A 385 -8.64 1.82 18.44
N PHE A 386 -9.48 1.96 19.47
CA PHE A 386 -10.19 3.19 19.81
C PHE A 386 -9.54 3.97 20.96
N VAL A 387 -8.27 3.70 21.29
CA VAL A 387 -7.58 4.37 22.40
C VAL A 387 -7.68 5.90 22.34
N GLY A 388 -8.01 6.52 23.46
CA GLY A 388 -8.19 7.96 23.63
C GLY A 388 -9.56 8.49 23.20
N LYS A 389 -10.39 7.69 22.52
CA LYS A 389 -11.74 8.10 22.08
C LYS A 389 -12.70 8.16 23.26
N ILE A 390 -13.62 9.12 23.21
CA ILE A 390 -14.69 9.29 24.20
C ILE A 390 -15.97 8.68 23.63
N GLY A 391 -16.63 7.85 24.43
CA GLY A 391 -17.90 7.22 24.11
C GLY A 391 -18.89 7.27 25.25
N ILE A 392 -20.09 6.76 25.01
CA ILE A 392 -21.15 6.64 26.03
C ILE A 392 -21.41 5.17 26.28
N VAL A 393 -21.44 4.77 27.56
CA VAL A 393 -21.79 3.41 27.96
C VAL A 393 -23.27 3.16 27.68
N ALA A 394 -23.59 2.34 26.67
CA ALA A 394 -24.97 1.98 26.34
C ALA A 394 -25.50 0.85 27.22
N GLU A 395 -24.64 -0.11 27.55
CA GLU A 395 -25.00 -1.29 28.35
C GLU A 395 -23.77 -1.81 29.11
N LEU A 396 -24.01 -2.36 30.30
CA LEU A 396 -23.00 -3.05 31.11
C LEU A 396 -23.45 -4.50 31.29
N ASP A 397 -22.59 -5.42 30.89
CA ASP A 397 -22.77 -6.84 31.13
C ASP A 397 -22.30 -7.19 32.54
N THR A 398 -23.00 -8.12 33.18
CA THR A 398 -22.63 -8.80 34.42
C THR A 398 -21.24 -9.43 34.39
N ARG A 399 -20.71 -9.72 33.19
CA ARG A 399 -19.38 -10.31 32.98
C ARG A 399 -18.23 -9.30 32.97
N GLY A 400 -18.51 -8.02 33.24
CA GLY A 400 -17.48 -6.97 33.24
C GLY A 400 -17.16 -6.39 31.86
N ASN A 401 -18.00 -6.67 30.85
CA ASN A 401 -17.94 -6.01 29.55
C ASN A 401 -18.88 -4.80 29.53
N ALA A 402 -18.52 -3.78 28.78
CA ALA A 402 -19.35 -2.61 28.50
C ALA A 402 -19.55 -2.48 26.99
N ARG A 403 -20.80 -2.24 26.56
CA ARG A 403 -21.10 -1.80 25.20
C ARG A 403 -21.01 -0.28 25.17
N VAL A 404 -20.08 0.24 24.39
CA VAL A 404 -19.77 1.68 24.32
C VAL A 404 -20.09 2.19 22.91
N MET A 405 -20.89 3.25 22.83
CA MET A 405 -21.16 3.95 21.57
C MET A 405 -20.09 5.01 21.33
N LEU A 406 -19.40 4.90 20.20
CA LEU A 406 -18.36 5.79 19.68
C LEU A 406 -18.88 6.46 18.40
N GLY A 407 -19.86 7.36 18.56
CA GLY A 407 -20.54 8.00 17.43
C GLY A 407 -21.50 7.03 16.72
N LEU A 408 -21.16 6.62 15.48
CA LEU A 408 -21.95 5.66 14.69
C LEU A 408 -21.52 4.20 14.92
N LEU A 409 -20.42 3.97 15.65
CA LEU A 409 -19.91 2.64 15.97
C LEU A 409 -20.28 2.25 17.39
N SER A 410 -20.52 0.97 17.61
CA SER A 410 -20.79 0.40 18.93
C SER A 410 -19.91 -0.82 19.13
N THR A 411 -19.05 -0.74 20.14
CA THR A 411 -18.02 -1.73 20.43
C THR A 411 -18.18 -2.30 21.84
N ARG A 412 -17.73 -3.54 22.02
CA ARG A 412 -17.69 -4.22 23.33
C ARG A 412 -16.27 -4.12 23.87
N LEU A 413 -16.12 -3.50 25.02
CA LEU A 413 -14.84 -3.31 25.69
C LEU A 413 -14.90 -3.84 27.12
N LEU A 414 -13.75 -4.24 27.66
CA LEU A 414 -13.68 -4.60 29.07
C LEU A 414 -13.81 -3.33 29.93
N ALA A 415 -14.53 -3.40 31.04
CA ALA A 415 -14.73 -2.24 31.92
C ALA A 415 -13.41 -1.66 32.47
N GLU A 416 -12.37 -2.50 32.62
CA GLU A 416 -11.02 -2.08 33.01
C GLU A 416 -10.27 -1.27 31.94
N GLN A 417 -10.72 -1.35 30.68
CA GLN A 417 -10.18 -0.58 29.56
C GLN A 417 -10.88 0.77 29.39
N LEU A 418 -11.75 1.15 30.33
CA LEU A 418 -12.54 2.36 30.30
C LEU A 418 -12.23 3.25 31.50
N GLU A 419 -12.05 4.54 31.24
CA GLU A 419 -11.92 5.56 32.27
C GLU A 419 -13.14 6.48 32.22
N ALA A 420 -13.85 6.64 33.34
CA ALA A 420 -14.97 7.59 33.43
C ALA A 420 -14.46 9.02 33.20
N VAL A 421 -14.99 9.70 32.19
CA VAL A 421 -14.70 11.11 31.94
C VAL A 421 -15.61 11.92 32.85
N VAL A 422 -15.03 12.42 33.95
CA VAL A 422 -15.74 13.39 34.80
C VAL A 422 -15.79 14.70 34.02
N ASP A 423 -16.95 14.98 33.42
CA ASP A 423 -17.23 16.28 32.84
C ASP A 423 -17.10 17.33 33.95
N SER A 424 -15.96 18.03 33.96
CA SER A 424 -15.74 19.20 34.81
C SER A 424 -16.55 20.42 34.35
N ASN A 425 -17.45 20.24 33.38
CA ASN A 425 -18.57 21.15 33.13
C ASN A 425 -19.62 21.01 34.24
N GLU A 426 -19.21 21.35 35.47
CA GLU A 426 -20.14 21.90 36.45
C GLU A 426 -20.87 23.05 35.76
N ARG A 427 -22.16 22.83 35.46
CA ARG A 427 -23.09 23.93 35.24
C ARG A 427 -22.88 24.89 36.42
N PRO A 428 -22.57 26.19 36.20
CA PRO A 428 -22.59 27.13 37.30
C PRO A 428 -23.98 27.03 37.93
N SER A 429 -24.01 26.52 39.16
CA SER A 429 -25.25 26.40 39.91
C SER A 429 -25.87 27.80 39.94
N LEU A 430 -27.04 27.93 39.32
CA LEU A 430 -27.85 29.13 39.46
C LEU A 430 -28.17 29.23 40.94
N GLN A 431 -27.39 30.05 41.67
CA GLN A 431 -27.72 30.44 43.02
C GLN A 431 -29.10 31.08 42.95
N SER A 432 -30.07 30.37 43.51
CA SER A 432 -31.43 30.81 43.71
C SER A 432 -31.40 32.10 44.52
N SER A 433 -31.56 33.24 43.83
CA SER A 433 -31.79 34.53 44.47
C SER A 433 -33.19 34.56 45.09
N HIS A 434 -33.30 34.02 46.31
CA HIS A 434 -34.37 34.38 47.23
C HIS A 434 -34.05 35.75 47.84
N ARG A 435 -34.59 36.83 47.25
CA ARG A 435 -34.82 38.09 47.98
C ARG A 435 -36.32 38.29 48.23
N LYS A 436 -36.72 37.85 49.42
CA LYS A 436 -37.71 38.42 50.34
C LYS A 436 -38.35 39.75 49.85
N ASN A 437 -39.61 39.70 49.43
CA ASN A 437 -40.48 40.88 49.44
C ASN A 437 -41.13 40.98 50.82
N SER A 438 -40.69 41.96 51.61
CA SER A 438 -41.31 42.31 52.88
C SER A 438 -42.57 43.15 52.63
N LEU A 439 -43.65 42.71 53.28
CA LEU A 439 -44.91 43.39 53.50
C LEU A 439 -44.72 44.84 53.99
N LEU A 440 -45.47 45.77 53.40
CA LEU A 440 -45.90 47.00 54.06
C LEU A 440 -47.39 47.22 53.75
N THR A 441 -48.22 46.86 54.73
CA THR A 441 -49.62 47.25 54.86
C THR A 441 -49.74 48.48 55.78
N ARG A 442 -50.86 49.20 55.64
CA ARG A 442 -51.43 50.34 56.41
C ARG A 442 -51.03 51.74 55.90
N SER A 443 -51.92 52.76 55.83
CA SER A 443 -53.37 52.90 56.11
C SER A 443 -53.81 54.34 55.74
N GLY A 444 -55.10 54.54 55.41
CA GLY A 444 -55.82 55.84 55.41
C GLY A 444 -55.86 56.53 54.03
N LYS A 445 -57.01 56.94 53.49
CA LYS A 445 -58.30 57.39 54.03
C LYS A 445 -59.44 57.04 53.08
#